data_AF-A0A7Y5BRG4-F1
#
_entry.id   AF-A0A7Y5BRG4-F1
#
_cell.length_a   1.000
_cell.length_b   1.000
_cell.length_c   1.000
_cell.angle_alpha   90.00
_cell.angle_beta   90.00
_cell.angle_gamma   90.00
#
_symmetry.space_group_name_H-M   'P 1'
#
loop_
_entity.id
_entity.type
_entity.pdbx_description
1 polymer ?
#
loop_
_entity_poly.entity_id
_entity_poly.type
_entity_poly.pdbx_seq_one_letter_code
_entity_poly.pdbx_strand_id
1 'polypeptide(L)'
;MARVARRVLVDGVVQGVGFRPFVCRLAAALALDGHVANVRGGVEMTIEGENEAVEAFLTRLRVELPEPGRVDRVEVTRLAPAGLSGFEVLPPEAGSGEPVSAVIVPDTAVCADCLAELTDSSDR
;
A
#
# COMPACT_ATOMS: atom_id res chain seq x y z
N MET A 1 9.20 7.49 27.36
CA MET A 1 10.17 6.99 26.36
C MET A 1 10.04 7.79 25.08
N ALA A 2 11.08 7.85 24.23
CA ALA A 2 11.00 8.59 22.97
C ALA A 2 10.22 7.80 21.92
N ARG A 3 9.12 8.36 21.42
CA ARG A 3 8.39 7.79 20.28
C ARG A 3 9.20 8.01 19.00
N VAL A 4 9.14 7.04 18.09
CA VAL A 4 9.74 7.14 16.76
C VAL A 4 8.69 6.84 15.71
N ALA A 5 8.80 7.50 14.56
CA ALA A 5 7.96 7.20 13.41
C ALA A 5 8.79 6.64 12.24
N ARG A 6 8.19 5.72 11.50
CA ARG A 6 8.74 5.12 10.28
C ARG A 6 7.66 5.09 9.21
N ARG A 7 8.04 5.45 8.00
CA ARG A 7 7.31 5.09 6.78
C ARG A 7 7.94 3.83 6.21
N VAL A 8 7.12 2.85 5.86
CA VAL A 8 7.54 1.58 5.28
C VAL A 8 6.81 1.40 3.97
N LEU A 9 7.56 1.24 2.89
CA LEU A 9 7.05 0.89 1.57
C LEU A 9 7.42 -0.56 1.28
N VAL A 10 6.42 -1.35 0.91
CA VAL A 10 6.55 -2.78 0.64
C VAL A 10 6.14 -3.05 -0.79
N ASP A 11 7.09 -3.52 -1.60
CA ASP A 11 6.85 -3.93 -2.98
C ASP A 11 6.82 -5.46 -3.07
N GLY A 12 5.96 -5.97 -3.95
CA GLY A 12 5.86 -7.39 -4.28
C GLY A 12 4.42 -7.86 -4.49
N VAL A 13 4.21 -9.17 -4.36
CA VAL A 13 2.89 -9.81 -4.44
C VAL A 13 2.19 -9.67 -3.08
N VAL A 14 1.75 -8.46 -2.74
CA VAL A 14 1.14 -8.13 -1.44
C VAL A 14 -0.34 -7.72 -1.55
N GLN A 15 -0.88 -7.65 -2.76
CA GLN A 15 -2.28 -7.35 -3.03
C GLN A 15 -3.09 -8.64 -3.17
N GLY A 16 -4.28 -8.69 -2.55
CA GLY A 16 -5.15 -9.87 -2.59
C GLY A 16 -4.74 -11.04 -1.67
N VAL A 17 -3.63 -10.94 -0.93
CA VAL A 17 -3.07 -12.02 -0.08
C VAL A 17 -3.32 -11.83 1.43
N GLY A 18 -4.20 -10.89 1.80
CA GLY A 18 -4.47 -10.61 3.22
C GLY A 18 -3.38 -9.82 3.95
N PHE A 19 -2.50 -9.13 3.22
CA PHE A 19 -1.40 -8.34 3.79
C PHE A 19 -1.88 -7.21 4.72
N ARG A 20 -2.93 -6.46 4.34
CA ARG A 20 -3.52 -5.40 5.17
C ARG A 20 -4.04 -5.93 6.53
N PRO A 21 -4.86 -6.99 6.59
CA PRO A 21 -5.22 -7.64 7.85
C PRO A 21 -4.02 -8.10 8.69
N PHE A 22 -2.97 -8.64 8.05
CA PHE A 22 -1.73 -9.02 8.74
C PHE A 22 -1.06 -7.82 9.41
N VAL A 23 -0.85 -6.74 8.66
CA VAL A 23 -0.28 -5.48 9.17
C VAL A 23 -1.10 -4.92 10.33
N CYS A 24 -2.43 -4.89 10.21
CA CYS A 24 -3.30 -4.38 11.27
C CYS A 24 -3.18 -5.19 12.56
N ARG A 25 -3.15 -6.53 12.46
CA ARG A 25 -2.96 -7.41 13.63
C ARG A 25 -1.58 -7.20 14.26
N LEU A 26 -0.55 -7.04 13.43
CA LEU A 26 0.81 -6.85 13.90
C LEU A 26 0.97 -5.49 14.61
N ALA A 27 0.42 -4.42 14.04
CA ALA A 27 0.42 -3.09 14.66
C ALA A 27 -0.35 -3.09 15.98
N ALA A 28 -1.52 -3.71 16.04
CA ALA A 28 -2.31 -3.84 17.26
C ALA A 28 -1.57 -4.65 18.35
N ALA A 29 -0.93 -5.77 17.98
CA ALA A 29 -0.18 -6.60 18.93
C ALA A 29 1.04 -5.89 19.54
N LEU A 30 1.56 -4.87 18.85
CA LEU A 30 2.73 -4.08 19.28
C LEU A 30 2.33 -2.69 19.81
N ALA A 31 1.02 -2.41 19.96
CA ALA A 31 0.49 -1.11 20.37
C ALA A 31 1.07 0.06 19.56
N LEU A 32 1.18 -0.12 18.24
CA LEU A 32 1.66 0.89 17.31
C LEU A 32 0.50 1.69 16.72
N ASP A 33 0.73 2.98 16.56
CA ASP A 33 -0.21 3.90 15.93
C ASP A 33 0.21 4.17 14.48
N GLY A 34 -0.74 4.51 13.62
CA GLY A 34 -0.47 4.92 12.25
C GLY A 34 -1.48 4.42 11.24
N HIS A 35 -1.02 4.10 10.04
CA HIS A 35 -1.92 3.71 8.97
C HIS A 35 -1.26 2.81 7.92
N VAL A 36 -2.09 2.12 7.15
CA VAL A 36 -1.68 1.34 5.97
C VAL A 36 -2.57 1.67 4.77
N ALA A 37 -1.96 1.87 3.61
CA ALA A 37 -2.62 2.15 2.34
C ALA A 37 -2.04 1.27 1.22
N ASN A 38 -2.87 0.86 0.27
CA ASN A 38 -2.36 0.26 -0.96
C ASN A 38 -1.85 1.37 -1.89
N VAL A 39 -0.65 1.23 -2.45
CA VAL A 39 -0.08 2.14 -3.44
C VAL A 39 0.29 1.38 -4.71
N ARG A 40 0.50 2.07 -5.82
CA ARG A 40 0.85 1.43 -7.09
C ARG A 40 2.11 0.56 -6.90
N GLY A 41 1.99 -0.74 -7.16
CA GLY A 41 3.08 -1.70 -7.02
C GLY A 41 3.29 -2.29 -5.62
N GLY A 42 2.52 -1.87 -4.60
CA GLY A 42 2.78 -2.32 -3.24
C GLY A 42 1.81 -1.85 -2.16
N VAL A 43 2.34 -1.75 -0.95
CA VAL A 43 1.65 -1.28 0.25
C VAL A 43 2.56 -0.29 0.96
N GLU A 44 2.01 0.86 1.30
CA GLU A 44 2.66 1.86 2.13
C GLU A 44 2.03 1.85 3.52
N MET A 45 2.86 2.02 4.55
CA MET A 45 2.38 2.20 5.91
C MET A 45 3.25 3.19 6.68
N THR A 46 2.62 3.90 7.60
CA THR A 46 3.29 4.69 8.62
C THR A 46 3.02 4.06 9.96
N ILE A 47 4.08 3.87 10.75
CA ILE A 47 4.01 3.38 12.12
C ILE A 47 4.70 4.36 13.06
N GLU A 48 4.09 4.62 14.20
CA GLU A 48 4.60 5.45 15.28
C GLU A 48 4.39 4.74 16.62
N GLY A 49 5.42 4.75 17.46
CA GLY A 49 5.36 4.11 18.77
C GLY A 49 6.71 4.11 19.46
N GLU A 50 6.86 3.26 20.48
CA GLU A 50 8.15 3.05 21.12
C GLU A 50 9.16 2.44 20.14
N ASN A 51 10.44 2.80 20.28
CA ASN A 51 11.49 2.33 19.38
C ASN A 51 11.53 0.80 19.28
N GLU A 52 11.46 0.12 20.42
CA GLU A 52 11.49 -1.35 20.49
C GLU A 52 10.30 -1.98 19.76
N ALA A 53 9.10 -1.42 19.91
CA ALA A 53 7.90 -1.89 19.23
C ALA A 53 8.00 -1.70 17.71
N VAL A 54 8.53 -0.55 17.26
CA VAL A 54 8.73 -0.26 15.83
C VAL A 54 9.76 -1.21 15.21
N GLU A 55 10.89 -1.47 15.88
CA GLU A 55 11.90 -2.40 15.37
C GLU A 55 11.39 -3.86 15.39
N ALA A 56 10.60 -4.24 16.40
CA ALA A 56 9.91 -5.53 16.44
C ALA A 56 8.92 -5.70 15.28
N PHE A 57 8.16 -4.66 14.95
CA PHE A 57 7.25 -4.66 13.80
C PHE A 57 8.02 -4.90 12.50
N LEU A 58 9.10 -4.15 12.26
CA LEU A 58 9.91 -4.29 11.03
C LEU A 58 10.51 -5.69 10.88
N THR A 59 10.90 -6.30 12.00
CA THR A 59 11.44 -7.66 12.02
C THR A 59 10.35 -8.68 11.67
N ARG A 60 9.20 -8.61 12.35
CA ARG A 60 8.07 -9.54 12.16
C ARG A 60 7.43 -9.39 10.78
N LEU A 61 7.35 -8.18 10.25
CA LEU A 61 6.87 -7.91 8.88
C LEU A 61 7.66 -8.67 7.82
N ARG A 62 8.96 -8.90 8.04
CA ARG A 62 9.84 -9.64 7.12
C ARG A 62 9.79 -11.16 7.30
N VAL A 63 9.46 -11.64 8.49
CA VAL A 63 9.55 -13.07 8.85
C VAL A 63 8.18 -13.76 8.77
N GLU A 64 7.10 -13.07 9.13
CA GLU A 64 5.75 -13.64 9.29
C GLU A 64 4.84 -13.38 8.07
N LEU A 65 5.42 -13.26 6.88
CA LEU A 65 4.70 -12.94 5.65
C LEU A 65 3.58 -13.95 5.36
N PRO A 66 2.34 -13.51 5.09
CA PRO A 66 1.24 -14.41 4.77
C PRO A 66 1.42 -15.02 3.36
N GLU A 67 1.43 -16.35 3.26
CA GLU A 67 1.36 -17.07 1.98
C GLU A 67 -0.03 -16.95 1.34
N PRO A 68 -0.16 -16.80 0.00
CA PRO A 68 0.88 -16.90 -1.04
C PRO A 68 1.61 -15.56 -1.32
N GLY A 69 1.56 -14.60 -0.40
CA GLY A 69 2.20 -13.30 -0.58
C GLY A 69 3.72 -13.37 -0.58
N ARG A 70 4.35 -12.51 -1.38
CA ARG A 70 5.81 -12.37 -1.45
C ARG A 70 6.20 -10.91 -1.39
N VAL A 71 7.15 -10.59 -0.53
CA VAL A 71 7.76 -9.26 -0.48
C VAL A 71 9.09 -9.30 -1.21
N ASP A 72 9.20 -8.49 -2.24
CA ASP A 72 10.40 -8.35 -3.06
C ASP A 72 11.32 -7.24 -2.51
N ARG A 73 10.74 -6.16 -1.98
CA ARG A 73 11.48 -5.04 -1.40
C ARG A 73 10.74 -4.42 -0.21
N VAL A 74 11.51 -4.01 0.79
CA VAL A 74 11.03 -3.18 1.91
C VAL A 74 11.93 -1.97 2.05
N GLU A 75 11.38 -0.78 1.85
CA GLU A 75 12.06 0.50 2.07
C GLU A 75 11.55 1.14 3.37
N VAL A 76 12.46 1.58 4.23
CA VAL A 76 12.13 2.16 5.54
C VAL A 76 12.72 3.56 5.64
N THR A 77 11.84 4.56 5.81
CA THR A 77 12.22 5.96 5.96
C THR A 77 11.91 6.43 7.38
N ARG A 78 12.83 7.17 8.00
CA ARG A 78 12.60 7.79 9.32
C ARG A 78 11.73 9.03 9.17
N LEU A 79 10.73 9.16 10.04
CA LEU A 79 9.89 10.33 10.14
C LEU A 79 9.98 10.95 11.55
N ALA A 80 9.64 12.23 11.65
CA ALA A 80 9.34 12.84 12.94
C ALA A 80 8.02 12.26 13.48
N PRO A 81 7.93 11.94 14.78
CA PRO A 81 6.66 11.55 15.39
C PRO A 81 5.63 12.66 15.20
N ALA A 82 4.46 12.31 14.67
CA ALA A 82 3.35 13.23 14.44
C ALA A 82 2.30 13.17 15.55
N GLY A 83 2.46 12.29 16.54
CA GLY A 83 1.48 12.14 17.61
C GLY A 83 0.28 11.30 17.19
N LEU A 84 0.47 10.35 16.26
CA LEU A 84 -0.60 9.49 15.76
C LEU A 84 -1.24 8.68 16.89
N SER A 85 -2.53 8.40 16.76
CA SER A 85 -3.34 7.63 17.71
C SER A 85 -4.25 6.64 16.99
N GLY A 86 -4.18 5.37 17.38
CA GLY A 86 -4.84 4.27 16.70
C GLY A 86 -4.13 3.85 15.42
N PHE A 87 -4.57 2.73 14.85
CA PHE A 87 -4.07 2.22 13.58
C PHE A 87 -5.22 2.05 12.59
N GLU A 88 -5.13 2.68 11.42
CA GLU A 88 -6.22 2.71 10.43
C GLU A 88 -5.81 2.19 9.05
N VAL A 89 -6.79 1.70 8.29
CA VAL A 89 -6.61 1.32 6.89
C VAL A 89 -7.12 2.46 6.02
N LEU A 90 -6.21 3.15 5.35
CA LEU A 90 -6.53 4.26 4.47
C LEU A 90 -6.93 3.79 3.07
N PRO A 91 -7.75 4.60 2.36
CA PRO A 91 -8.01 4.38 0.94
C PRO A 91 -6.70 4.53 0.13
N PRO A 92 -6.61 3.90 -1.07
CA PRO A 92 -5.40 3.91 -1.90
C PRO A 92 -4.91 5.31 -2.29
N GLU A 93 -5.83 6.27 -2.33
CA GLU A 93 -5.60 7.67 -2.74
C GLU A 93 -4.90 8.51 -1.67
N ALA A 94 -4.85 8.02 -0.42
CA ALA A 94 -4.27 8.72 0.72
C ALA A 94 -2.82 8.32 1.01
N GLY A 95 -2.27 7.35 0.27
CA GLY A 95 -0.84 7.04 0.31
C GLY A 95 -0.01 8.14 -0.35
N SER A 96 1.23 8.30 0.10
CA SER A 96 2.20 9.23 -0.48
C SER A 96 2.95 8.66 -1.71
N GLY A 97 2.64 7.42 -2.12
CA GLY A 97 3.00 6.86 -3.43
C GLY A 97 1.97 7.20 -4.51
N GLU A 98 2.26 6.91 -5.78
CA GLU A 98 1.24 6.99 -6.84
C GLU A 98 0.05 6.10 -6.42
N PRO A 99 -1.19 6.63 -6.42
CA PRO A 99 -2.35 5.82 -6.07
C PRO A 99 -2.39 4.58 -6.95
N VAL A 100 -2.78 3.44 -6.38
CA VAL A 100 -3.25 2.34 -7.24
C VAL A 100 -4.43 2.95 -7.96
N SER A 101 -4.28 3.23 -9.26
CA SER A 101 -5.45 3.39 -10.09
C SER A 101 -6.19 2.07 -9.92
N ALA A 102 -7.24 2.09 -9.09
CA ALA A 102 -8.36 1.24 -9.35
C ALA A 102 -8.70 1.58 -10.78
N VAL A 103 -8.25 0.74 -11.71
CA VAL A 103 -8.79 0.71 -13.05
C VAL A 103 -10.23 0.27 -12.81
N ILE A 104 -11.07 1.22 -12.40
CA ILE A 104 -12.41 1.30 -12.94
C ILE A 104 -12.11 1.40 -14.41
N VAL A 105 -12.20 0.27 -15.12
CA VAL A 105 -12.28 0.30 -16.57
C VAL A 105 -13.52 1.15 -16.80
N PRO A 106 -13.40 2.39 -17.30
CA PRO A 106 -14.59 3.02 -17.84
C PRO A 106 -14.86 2.20 -19.10
N ASP A 107 -16.00 1.52 -19.16
CA ASP A 107 -16.62 1.37 -20.47
C ASP A 107 -16.62 2.78 -21.10
N THR A 108 -16.07 2.89 -22.30
CA THR A 108 -15.81 4.12 -23.09
C THR A 108 -14.61 5.00 -22.69
N ALA A 109 -13.53 4.85 -23.47
CA ALA A 109 -13.04 5.94 -24.33
C ALA A 109 -12.29 5.32 -25.53
N VAL A 110 -12.99 5.24 -26.66
CA VAL A 110 -12.41 4.89 -27.97
C VAL A 110 -11.31 5.92 -28.27
N CYS A 111 -10.07 5.48 -28.51
CA CYS A 111 -9.01 6.38 -28.96
C CYS A 111 -9.25 6.79 -30.43
N ALA A 112 -8.85 8.00 -30.80
CA ALA A 112 -9.11 8.56 -32.12
C ALA A 112 -8.47 7.77 -33.28
N ASP A 113 -7.51 6.88 -33.01
CA ASP A 113 -6.95 5.96 -34.01
C ASP A 113 -7.94 4.85 -34.40
N CYS A 114 -8.85 4.45 -33.51
CA CYS A 114 -9.88 3.45 -33.82
C CYS A 114 -11.06 4.02 -34.64
N LEU A 115 -11.13 5.34 -34.86
CA LEU A 115 -12.19 5.98 -35.64
C LEU A 115 -11.84 6.11 -37.13
N ALA A 116 -10.57 5.89 -37.52
CA ALA A 116 -10.14 6.02 -38.91
C ALA A 116 -10.42 4.78 -39.79
N GLU A 117 -10.76 3.63 -39.19
CA GLU A 117 -11.10 2.39 -39.92
C GLU A 117 -12.60 2.21 -40.17
N LEU A 118 -13.46 3.12 -39.69
CA LEU A 118 -14.93 3.03 -39.82
C LEU A 118 -15.52 3.89 -40.95
N THR A 119 -14.68 4.55 -41.73
CA THR A 119 -15.12 5.34 -42.89
C THR A 119 -14.56 4.76 -44.20
N ASP A 120 -14.85 3.49 -44.47
CA ASP A 120 -14.94 3.04 -45.86
C ASP A 120 -16.41 2.77 -46.20
N SER A 121 -17.04 3.82 -46.72
CA SER A 121 -18.37 3.77 -47.30
C SER A 121 -18.26 3.30 -48.75
N SER A 122 -18.06 2.00 -48.98
CA SER A 122 -18.49 1.26 -50.19
C SER A 122 -18.07 -0.21 -50.11
N ASP A 123 -18.95 -1.09 -49.66
CA ASP A 123 -19.31 -2.27 -50.46
C ASP A 123 -20.56 -2.97 -49.89
N ARG A 124 -21.67 -2.79 -50.63
CA ARG A 124 -22.86 -3.67 -50.76
C ARG A 124 -23.80 -3.90 -49.58
#